data_AF-A0A3D5GPP3-F1
#
_entry.id   AF-A0A3D5GPP3-F1
#
_cell.length_a   1.000
_cell.length_b   1.000
_cell.length_c   1.000
_cell.angle_alpha   90.00
_cell.angle_beta   90.00
_cell.angle_gamma   90.00
#
_symmetry.space_group_name_H-M   'P 1'
#
loop_
_entity.id
_entity.type
_entity.pdbx_description
1 polymer ?
#
loop_
_entity_poly.entity_id
_entity_poly.type
_entity_poly.pdbx_seq_one_letter_code
_entity_poly.pdbx_strand_id
1 'polypeptide(L)'
;MWRWSVSPEAAPNEATYIDLTYEQGDVVAIDGRAMTPATVLAELNRVGGANGVGRTDIVENRYVGMKSRGAYETPGGTILLKAHRAIESITLDSGVGHLKDDLMPRYAEM
;
A
#
# COMPACT_ATOMS: atom_id res chain seq x y z
N MET A 1 -11.26 13.96 11.64
CA MET A 1 -10.49 12.74 11.97
C MET A 1 -9.52 12.44 10.84
N TRP A 2 -10.06 12.10 9.66
CA TRP A 2 -9.31 11.93 8.42
C TRP A 2 -8.92 13.28 7.82
N ARG A 3 -7.65 13.44 7.40
CA ARG A 3 -7.13 14.70 6.85
C ARG A 3 -6.41 14.53 5.52
N TRP A 4 -6.06 13.30 5.16
CA TRP A 4 -5.22 13.04 3.99
C TRP A 4 -6.02 12.51 2.79
N SER A 5 -6.97 11.61 3.06
CA SER A 5 -7.85 11.00 2.06
C SER A 5 -9.25 11.61 2.09
N VAL A 6 -9.95 11.63 0.96
CA VAL A 6 -11.40 11.84 0.92
C VAL A 6 -12.12 10.60 1.45
N SER A 7 -13.40 10.70 1.83
CA SER A 7 -14.16 9.48 2.12
C SER A 7 -14.53 8.77 0.81
N PRO A 8 -14.73 7.45 0.80
CA PRO A 8 -15.20 6.74 -0.40
C PRO A 8 -16.47 7.33 -1.00
N GLU A 9 -17.39 7.86 -0.18
CA GLU A 9 -18.62 8.51 -0.63
C GLU A 9 -18.39 9.86 -1.32
N ALA A 10 -17.23 10.48 -1.09
CA ALA A 10 -16.82 11.75 -1.70
C ALA A 10 -15.74 11.55 -2.79
N ALA A 11 -15.35 10.30 -3.08
CA ALA A 11 -14.42 9.99 -4.16
C ALA A 11 -15.07 10.25 -5.54
N PRO A 12 -14.27 10.49 -6.59
CA PRO A 12 -14.79 10.63 -7.95
C PRO A 12 -15.61 9.41 -8.38
N ASN A 13 -16.66 9.65 -9.18
CA ASN A 13 -17.48 8.58 -9.77
C ASN A 13 -16.77 7.89 -10.96
N GLU A 14 -15.68 8.46 -11.47
CA GLU A 14 -14.89 7.91 -12.57
C GLU A 14 -13.62 7.23 -12.03
N ALA A 15 -13.33 6.04 -12.54
CA ALA A 15 -12.16 5.29 -12.13
C ALA A 15 -10.87 5.98 -12.60
N THR A 16 -9.88 6.07 -11.71
CA THR A 16 -8.52 6.46 -12.07
C THR A 16 -7.71 5.21 -12.37
N TYR A 17 -7.04 5.17 -13.52
CA TYR A 17 -6.10 4.11 -13.89
C TYR A 17 -4.67 4.64 -13.75
N ILE A 18 -3.79 3.80 -13.19
CA ILE A 18 -2.36 4.07 -13.07
C ILE A 18 -1.59 2.80 -13.41
N ASP A 19 -0.47 2.96 -14.10
CA ASP A 19 0.46 1.87 -14.41
C ASP A 19 1.71 2.02 -13.55
N LEU A 20 2.09 0.94 -12.85
CA LEU A 20 3.29 0.91 -12.01
C LEU A 20 4.36 0.07 -12.70
N THR A 21 5.51 0.68 -12.94
CA THR A 21 6.68 -0.04 -13.45
C THR A 21 7.53 -0.54 -12.30
N TYR A 22 7.80 -1.85 -12.30
CA TYR A 22 8.62 -2.53 -11.31
C TYR A 22 10.01 -2.85 -11.83
N GLU A 23 11.01 -2.71 -10.98
CA GLU A 23 12.36 -3.23 -11.17
C GLU A 23 12.84 -3.88 -9.87
N GLN A 24 13.19 -5.17 -9.92
CA GLN A 24 13.72 -5.92 -8.77
C GLN A 24 12.86 -5.86 -7.49
N GLY A 25 11.54 -5.72 -7.63
CA GLY A 25 10.57 -5.64 -6.53
C GLY A 25 10.15 -4.21 -6.17
N ASP A 26 10.88 -3.19 -6.64
CA ASP A 26 10.59 -1.79 -6.32
C ASP A 26 9.86 -1.08 -7.47
N VAL A 27 8.97 -0.15 -7.13
CA VAL A 27 8.31 0.72 -8.12
C VAL A 27 9.26 1.86 -8.50
N VAL A 28 9.62 1.93 -9.79
CA VAL A 28 10.55 2.92 -10.34
C VAL A 28 9.87 4.00 -11.20
N ALA A 29 8.63 3.77 -11.64
CA ALA A 29 7.86 4.71 -12.44
C ALA A 29 6.33 4.55 -12.25
N ILE A 30 5.61 5.65 -12.48
CA ILE A 30 4.14 5.69 -12.55
C ILE A 30 3.75 6.29 -13.91
N ASP A 31 2.87 5.61 -14.65
CA ASP A 31 2.42 6.00 -16.00
C ASP A 31 3.59 6.28 -16.96
N GLY A 32 4.62 5.43 -16.88
CA GLY A 32 5.84 5.52 -17.69
C GLY A 32 6.80 6.65 -17.28
N ARG A 33 6.50 7.43 -16.24
CA ARG A 33 7.36 8.51 -15.75
C ARG A 33 8.23 8.01 -14.60
N ALA A 34 9.53 7.97 -14.82
CA ALA A 34 10.51 7.60 -13.80
C ALA A 34 10.46 8.56 -12.60
N MET A 35 10.53 8.01 -11.39
CA MET A 35 10.38 8.73 -10.14
C MET A 35 11.34 8.18 -9.08
N THR A 36 11.79 9.05 -8.17
CA THR A 36 12.47 8.60 -6.95
C THR A 36 11.47 7.89 -6.01
N PRO A 37 11.91 7.03 -5.08
CA PRO A 37 11.01 6.35 -4.15
C PRO A 37 10.10 7.30 -3.36
N ALA A 38 10.64 8.44 -2.90
CA ALA A 38 9.85 9.44 -2.18
C ALA A 38 8.76 10.06 -3.07
N THR A 39 9.06 10.34 -4.33
CA THR A 39 8.08 10.89 -5.28
C THR A 39 7.05 9.87 -5.72
N VAL A 40 7.41 8.59 -5.84
CA VAL A 40 6.44 7.49 -6.06
C VAL A 40 5.43 7.45 -4.93
N LEU A 41 5.90 7.39 -3.68
CA LEU A 41 5.01 7.31 -2.53
C LEU A 41 4.14 8.58 -2.40
N ALA A 42 4.70 9.76 -2.65
CA ALA A 42 3.94 11.01 -2.63
C ALA A 42 2.82 11.03 -3.69
N GLU A 43 3.11 10.57 -4.90
CA GLU A 43 2.12 10.52 -5.98
C GLU A 43 1.03 9.49 -5.71
N LEU A 44 1.39 8.29 -5.22
CA LEU A 44 0.41 7.28 -4.83
C LEU A 44 -0.45 7.73 -3.64
N ASN A 45 0.12 8.48 -2.70
CA ASN A 45 -0.65 9.10 -1.62
C ASN A 45 -1.66 10.13 -2.17
N ARG A 46 -1.24 10.94 -3.16
CA ARG A 46 -2.12 11.92 -3.82
C ARG A 46 -3.27 11.22 -4.55
N VAL A 47 -2.97 10.23 -5.39
CA VAL A 47 -3.96 9.49 -6.18
C VAL A 47 -4.88 8.67 -5.28
N GLY A 48 -4.32 7.86 -4.37
CA GLY A 48 -5.09 7.05 -3.44
C GLY A 48 -5.94 7.88 -2.49
N GLY A 49 -5.38 8.99 -1.98
CA GLY A 49 -6.09 9.92 -1.11
C GLY A 49 -7.28 10.57 -1.81
N ALA A 50 -7.13 10.98 -3.07
CA ALA A 50 -8.23 11.53 -3.88
C ALA A 50 -9.32 10.51 -4.22
N ASN A 51 -9.01 9.21 -4.20
CA ASN A 51 -9.94 8.11 -4.48
C ASN A 51 -10.44 7.39 -3.21
N GLY A 52 -10.19 7.95 -2.02
CA GLY A 52 -10.68 7.40 -0.75
C GLY A 52 -10.04 6.06 -0.32
N VAL A 53 -8.84 5.77 -0.82
CA VAL A 53 -8.12 4.51 -0.55
C VAL A 53 -7.29 4.60 0.73
N GLY A 54 -7.24 3.49 1.49
CA GLY A 54 -6.24 3.29 2.54
C GLY A 54 -6.60 3.82 3.93
N ARG A 55 -7.90 4.00 4.24
CA ARG A 55 -8.35 4.22 5.61
C ARG A 55 -8.51 2.89 6.34
N THR A 56 -7.98 2.82 7.56
CA THR A 56 -8.08 1.66 8.44
C THR A 56 -8.36 2.11 9.87
N ASP A 57 -9.34 1.48 10.54
CA ASP A 57 -9.64 1.67 11.96
C ASP A 57 -9.56 0.32 12.65
N ILE A 58 -8.57 0.14 13.52
CA ILE A 58 -8.24 -1.14 14.14
C ILE A 58 -7.98 -1.00 15.63
N VAL A 59 -8.15 -2.10 16.35
CA VAL A 59 -7.62 -2.30 17.69
C VAL A 59 -6.40 -3.21 17.59
N GLU A 60 -5.23 -2.68 17.94
CA GLU A 60 -3.95 -3.37 17.85
C GLU A 60 -3.35 -3.63 19.23
N ASN A 61 -2.46 -4.62 19.32
CA ASN A 61 -1.67 -4.88 20.52
C ASN A 61 -0.41 -4.00 20.47
N ARG A 62 -0.15 -3.24 21.52
CA ARG A 62 1.13 -2.55 21.70
C ARG A 62 2.16 -3.48 22.31
N TYR A 63 3.43 -3.24 21.99
CA TYR A 63 4.56 -3.98 22.54
C TYR A 63 4.56 -4.04 24.08
N VAL A 64 4.13 -2.97 24.75
CA VAL A 64 4.07 -2.86 26.22
C VAL A 64 2.84 -3.56 26.86
N GLY A 65 2.14 -4.43 26.14
CA GLY A 65 1.12 -5.33 26.70
C GLY A 65 -0.30 -4.75 26.85
N MET A 66 -0.61 -3.66 26.14
CA MET A 66 -1.95 -3.04 26.15
C MET A 66 -2.54 -2.96 24.75
N LYS A 67 -3.87 -2.90 24.64
CA LYS A 67 -4.55 -2.65 23.37
C LYS A 67 -4.76 -1.15 23.13
N SER A 68 -4.71 -0.73 21.88
CA SER A 68 -5.01 0.65 21.46
C SER A 68 -5.92 0.62 20.24
N ARG A 69 -6.95 1.45 20.21
CA ARG A 69 -7.68 1.76 18.97
C ARG A 69 -6.93 2.86 18.22
N GLY A 70 -6.72 2.69 16.93
CA GLY A 70 -6.04 3.64 16.06
C GLY A 70 -6.74 3.75 14.72
N ALA A 71 -6.71 4.96 14.15
CA ALA A 71 -7.20 5.26 12.83
C ALA A 71 -6.02 5.72 11.96
N TYR A 72 -5.81 5.06 10.83
CA TYR A 72 -4.64 5.23 9.97
C TYR A 72 -5.05 5.56 8.53
N GLU A 73 -4.26 6.42 7.88
CA GLU A 73 -4.39 6.75 6.46
C GLU A 73 -3.11 6.33 5.74
N THR A 74 -3.18 5.28 4.93
CA THR A 74 -2.05 4.73 4.15
C THR A 74 -2.40 4.59 2.66
N PRO A 75 -2.82 5.67 1.97
CA PRO A 75 -3.29 5.59 0.58
C PRO A 75 -2.25 4.96 -0.35
N GLY A 76 -1.02 5.49 -0.36
CA GLY A 76 0.04 4.98 -1.22
C GLY A 76 0.52 3.58 -0.81
N GLY A 77 0.65 3.32 0.50
CA GLY A 77 1.04 2.00 1.00
C GLY A 77 0.02 0.91 0.67
N THR A 78 -1.28 1.23 0.70
CA THR A 78 -2.36 0.31 0.33
C THR A 78 -2.29 -0.08 -1.16
N ILE A 79 -2.02 0.90 -2.03
CA ILE A 79 -1.82 0.66 -3.46
C ILE A 79 -0.56 -0.18 -3.71
N LEU A 80 0.57 0.21 -3.10
CA LEU A 80 1.86 -0.48 -3.24
C LEU A 80 1.77 -1.94 -2.83
N LEU A 81 1.14 -2.25 -1.69
CA LEU A 81 0.98 -3.63 -1.24
C LEU A 81 0.20 -4.46 -2.25
N LYS A 82 -0.92 -3.93 -2.77
CA LYS A 82 -1.75 -4.66 -3.74
C LYS A 82 -0.99 -4.90 -5.06
N ALA A 83 -0.27 -3.91 -5.55
CA ALA A 83 0.51 -3.99 -6.77
C ALA A 83 1.73 -4.93 -6.63
N HIS A 84 2.43 -4.88 -5.49
CA HIS A 84 3.57 -5.74 -5.20
C HIS A 84 3.14 -7.21 -5.18
N ARG A 85 1.99 -7.51 -4.55
CA ARG A 85 1.41 -8.85 -4.59
C ARG A 85 1.05 -9.32 -6.00
N ALA A 86 0.59 -8.41 -6.85
CA ALA A 86 0.25 -8.73 -8.24
C ALA A 86 1.49 -9.08 -9.07
N ILE A 87 2.57 -8.28 -8.99
CA ILE A 87 3.79 -8.58 -9.75
C ILE A 87 4.46 -9.86 -9.25
N GLU A 88 4.48 -10.10 -7.93
CA GLU A 88 5.01 -11.33 -7.35
C GLU A 88 4.27 -12.57 -7.85
N SER A 89 2.95 -12.48 -8.03
CA SER A 89 2.13 -13.62 -8.46
C SER A 89 2.48 -14.19 -9.83
N ILE A 90 3.18 -13.43 -10.67
CA ILE A 90 3.61 -13.84 -12.01
C ILE A 90 5.14 -13.91 -12.17
N THR A 91 5.91 -13.48 -11.16
CA THR A 91 7.39 -13.43 -11.22
C THR A 91 8.08 -14.34 -10.21
N LEU A 92 7.41 -14.70 -9.11
CA LEU A 92 7.96 -15.62 -8.12
C LEU A 92 7.52 -17.06 -8.40
N ASP A 93 8.45 -17.98 -8.15
CA ASP A 93 8.10 -19.40 -7.97
C ASP A 93 7.13 -19.56 -6.79
N SER A 94 6.22 -20.51 -6.88
CA SER A 94 5.18 -20.72 -5.87
C SER A 94 5.76 -21.08 -4.50
N GLY A 95 6.81 -21.91 -4.45
CA GLY A 95 7.49 -22.28 -3.20
C GLY A 95 8.15 -21.08 -2.53
N VAL A 96 8.77 -20.21 -3.33
CA VAL A 96 9.36 -18.95 -2.84
C VAL A 96 8.27 -18.00 -2.33
N GLY A 97 7.16 -17.86 -3.07
CA GLY A 97 6.02 -17.03 -2.67
C GLY A 97 5.42 -17.46 -1.33
N HIS A 98 5.19 -18.78 -1.14
CA HIS A 98 4.70 -19.32 0.11
C HIS A 98 5.67 -19.11 1.27
N LEU A 99 6.97 -19.39 1.06
CA LEU A 99 7.99 -19.17 2.08
C LEU A 99 8.06 -17.70 2.53
N LYS A 100 7.97 -16.77 1.58
CA LYS A 100 7.94 -15.34 1.86
C LYS A 100 6.74 -14.95 2.72
N ASP A 101 5.58 -15.56 2.46
CA ASP A 101 4.36 -15.31 3.25
C ASP A 101 4.44 -15.86 4.67
N ASP A 102 5.04 -17.03 4.85
CA ASP A 102 5.26 -17.62 6.17
C ASP A 102 6.19 -16.75 7.04
N LEU A 103 7.14 -16.04 6.42
CA LEU A 103 8.07 -15.14 7.10
C LEU A 103 7.48 -13.75 7.39
N MET A 104 6.42 -13.35 6.69
CA MET A 104 5.88 -11.98 6.75
C MET A 104 5.41 -11.56 8.15
N PRO A 105 4.69 -12.38 8.95
CA PRO A 105 4.29 -11.98 10.30
C PRO A 105 5.49 -11.72 11.21
N ARG A 106 6.53 -12.56 11.11
CA ARG A 106 7.76 -12.39 11.88
C ARG A 106 8.47 -11.08 11.51
N TYR A 107 8.50 -10.74 10.22
CA TYR A 107 9.05 -9.47 9.77
C TYR A 107 8.25 -8.27 10.30
N ALA A 108 6.92 -8.36 10.38
CA ALA A 108 6.07 -7.29 10.90
C ALA A 108 6.16 -7.10 12.43
N GLU A 109 6.63 -8.13 13.16
CA GLU A 109 6.81 -8.10 14.62
C GLU A 109 8.21 -7.60 15.05
N MET A 110 9.18 -7.51 14.13
CA MET A 110 10.55 -7.03 14.38
C MET A 110 10.64 -5.52 14.52
#